data_AF-A0AAU4G1E4-F1
#
_entry.id   AF-A0AAU4G1E4-F1
#
_cell.length_a   1.000
_cell.length_b   1.000
_cell.length_c   1.000
_cell.angle_alpha   90.00
_cell.angle_beta   90.00
_cell.angle_gamma   90.00
#
_symmetry.space_group_name_H-M   'P 1'
#
loop_
_entity.id
_entity.type
_entity.pdbx_description
1 polymer ?
#
loop_
_entity_poly.entity_id
_entity_poly.type
_entity_poly.pdbx_seq_one_letter_code
_entity_poly.pdbx_strand_id
1 'polypeptide(L)'
;MGALGEVLDVVLERDPSSHSRAEALLHPTVVAVLGYRLAHRLHRRGRRSAAAGVSAVARLLSGGIEIHPGARIGRRFFVDHGCGVVIGARVVIGDDVTVFHQVTIGAMGPAGHPRLGDRVVVGANATLAGPITIGDDAHIGANALVCADVRAGATVYAPRARVRPEPGSPRLTRRADESRMDGQPGRLRAVGDGTGAARAGAEADPATVVVVGGGIAGLALGISLGRAGLPVTVAERAPRVHAVGAGLVLYPNGVAALDAVSPRLGRAVRASGHVPAAGETRPLVAPDGEVLSGDPVGSLGNRFGTPQVCLLRSALRDALLAEAEHVGVDLRTGATVVGHTDHGDHVTVALADGGEVSGAVLAGADGVNSRVRRALLGDGAPAYRGYTALRGRSPAPALFPHGVTVAGAGLDLFVAPVGGGEVYWTAKVTAPAGVWPAKDRETALADLLGLVEGWHPALVGLLAGTAADVVVTDIHDRDPVPGWSVNRVTLLGDAAHPMSPAMGQGASMALEDAVVLAAHLADGSDPVAALAGYNARRAPRTARVVLQSRRKGGVDEQAAGAGAELAVRAANEFTTEDQSLAGLFGWRPDVPAHQGGKP
;
A
#
# COMPACT_ATOMS: atom_id res chain seq x y z
N MET A 1 38.15 30.54 -9.50
CA MET A 1 36.88 30.15 -10.17
C MET A 1 35.75 30.50 -9.22
N GLY A 2 34.66 31.14 -9.68
CA GLY A 2 33.58 31.59 -8.80
C GLY A 2 32.75 30.43 -8.22
N ALA A 3 31.95 30.70 -7.19
CA ALA A 3 31.08 29.71 -6.53
C ALA A 3 30.13 28.95 -7.49
N LEU A 4 29.82 29.52 -8.66
CA LEU A 4 29.07 28.85 -9.72
C LEU A 4 29.91 27.79 -10.46
N GLY A 5 31.16 28.11 -10.79
CA GLY A 5 32.04 27.20 -11.52
C GLY A 5 32.28 25.91 -10.75
N GLU A 6 32.52 26.01 -9.44
CA GLU A 6 32.74 24.85 -8.57
C GLU A 6 31.51 23.95 -8.45
N VAL A 7 30.30 24.53 -8.45
CA VAL A 7 29.05 23.75 -8.39
C VAL A 7 28.79 23.05 -9.72
N LEU A 8 29.07 23.70 -10.85
CA LEU A 8 28.95 23.08 -12.18
C LEU A 8 29.94 21.93 -12.37
N ASP A 9 31.19 22.13 -11.93
CA ASP A 9 32.23 21.10 -12.05
C ASP A 9 31.87 19.86 -11.21
N VAL A 10 31.30 20.05 -10.02
CA VAL A 10 30.81 18.94 -9.19
C VAL A 10 29.68 18.16 -9.83
N VAL A 11 28.74 18.84 -10.51
CA VAL A 11 27.68 18.16 -11.25
C VAL A 11 28.29 17.31 -12.37
N LEU A 12 29.20 17.87 -13.16
CA LEU A 12 29.88 17.13 -14.24
C LEU A 12 30.72 15.95 -13.74
N GLU A 13 31.31 16.06 -12.55
CA GLU A 13 32.09 14.99 -11.93
C GLU A 13 31.22 13.86 -11.37
N ARG A 14 30.03 14.18 -10.81
CA ARG A 14 29.24 13.24 -10.00
C ARG A 14 27.95 12.75 -10.66
N ASP A 15 27.43 13.47 -11.65
CA ASP A 15 26.26 13.07 -12.43
C ASP A 15 26.68 12.65 -13.86
N PRO A 16 26.63 11.34 -14.18
CA PRO A 16 27.02 10.84 -15.49
C PRO A 16 26.09 11.30 -16.63
N SER A 17 24.91 11.85 -16.33
CA SER A 17 23.95 12.35 -17.32
C SER A 17 24.20 13.79 -17.78
N SER A 18 25.11 14.50 -17.11
CA SER A 18 25.50 15.87 -17.46
C SER A 18 26.81 15.86 -18.24
N HIS A 19 26.76 16.20 -19.54
CA HIS A 19 27.93 16.13 -20.44
C HIS A 19 28.57 17.50 -20.71
N SER A 20 27.91 18.60 -20.34
CA SER A 20 28.43 19.95 -20.52
C SER A 20 28.02 20.91 -19.40
N ARG A 21 28.79 22.00 -19.19
CA ARG A 21 28.43 23.03 -18.21
C ARG A 21 27.08 23.70 -18.51
N ALA A 22 26.65 23.72 -19.78
CA ALA A 22 25.35 24.25 -20.17
C ALA A 22 24.19 23.37 -19.68
N GLU A 23 24.35 22.05 -19.75
CA GLU A 23 23.39 21.09 -19.20
C GLU A 23 23.40 21.13 -17.66
N ALA A 24 24.59 21.17 -17.06
CA ALA A 24 24.74 21.24 -15.61
C ALA A 24 24.09 22.50 -14.99
N LEU A 25 23.96 23.61 -15.74
CA LEU A 25 23.27 24.82 -15.26
C LEU A 25 21.80 24.58 -14.94
N LEU A 26 21.15 23.63 -15.62
CA LEU A 26 19.76 23.26 -15.41
C LEU A 26 19.61 22.16 -14.35
N HIS A 27 20.70 21.61 -13.83
CA HIS A 27 20.65 20.53 -12.85
C HIS A 27 20.03 21.04 -11.52
N PRO A 28 19.10 20.28 -10.92
CA PRO A 28 18.39 20.66 -9.68
C PRO A 28 19.30 21.15 -8.55
N THR A 29 20.47 20.52 -8.36
CA THR A 29 21.46 20.93 -7.36
C THR A 29 21.96 22.34 -7.59
N VAL A 30 22.22 22.74 -8.84
CA VAL A 30 22.75 24.07 -9.15
C VAL A 30 21.72 25.14 -8.79
N VAL A 31 20.47 24.91 -9.19
CA VAL A 31 19.34 25.78 -8.86
C VAL A 31 19.18 25.92 -7.34
N ALA A 32 19.19 24.79 -6.62
CA ALA A 32 19.04 24.77 -5.17
C ALA A 32 20.19 25.48 -4.44
N VAL A 33 21.44 25.20 -4.81
CA VAL A 33 22.61 25.77 -4.17
C VAL A 33 22.71 27.27 -4.44
N LEU A 34 22.50 27.72 -5.68
CA LEU A 34 22.54 29.16 -5.99
C LEU A 34 21.42 29.92 -5.29
N GLY A 35 20.20 29.37 -5.31
CA GLY A 35 19.05 29.91 -4.60
C GLY A 35 19.30 30.01 -3.10
N TYR A 36 19.83 28.95 -2.49
CA TYR A 36 20.27 28.95 -1.09
C TYR A 36 21.34 30.01 -0.82
N ARG A 37 22.39 30.14 -1.65
CA ARG A 37 23.47 31.14 -1.42
C ARG A 37 22.92 32.56 -1.41
N LEU A 38 21.96 32.87 -2.27
CA LEU A 38 21.26 34.15 -2.28
C LEU A 38 20.38 34.31 -1.04
N ALA A 39 19.54 33.31 -0.73
CA ALA A 39 18.66 33.32 0.43
C ALA A 39 19.45 33.46 1.74
N HIS A 40 20.55 32.72 1.89
CA HIS A 40 21.46 32.79 3.03
C HIS A 40 22.06 34.19 3.20
N ARG A 41 22.45 34.83 2.10
CA ARG A 41 22.98 36.20 2.13
C ARG A 41 21.91 37.22 2.57
N LEU A 42 20.67 37.07 2.11
CA LEU A 42 19.54 37.89 2.55
C LEU A 42 19.22 37.65 4.04
N HIS A 43 19.22 36.39 4.45
CA HIS A 43 18.96 35.96 5.82
C HIS A 43 19.99 36.54 6.79
N ARG A 44 21.29 36.51 6.45
CA ARG A 44 22.37 37.11 7.24
C ARG A 44 22.29 38.63 7.37
N ARG A 45 21.59 39.31 6.44
CA ARG A 45 21.33 40.76 6.48
C ARG A 45 20.02 41.12 7.19
N GLY A 46 19.39 40.15 7.88
CA GLY A 46 18.13 40.35 8.59
C GLY A 46 16.89 40.40 7.70
N ARG A 47 17.02 40.25 6.37
CA ARG A 47 15.88 40.28 5.43
C ARG A 47 15.18 38.91 5.38
N ARG A 48 14.50 38.54 6.46
CA ARG A 48 13.92 37.19 6.67
C ARG A 48 12.87 36.83 5.62
N SER A 49 11.92 37.72 5.34
CA SER A 49 10.83 37.46 4.38
C SER A 49 11.36 37.30 2.94
N ALA A 50 12.33 38.14 2.55
CA ALA A 50 12.97 38.02 1.23
C ALA A 50 13.78 36.72 1.11
N ALA A 51 14.48 36.30 2.18
CA ALA A 51 15.17 35.02 2.21
C ALA A 51 14.20 33.83 2.09
N ALA A 52 13.06 33.89 2.79
CA ALA A 52 12.02 32.86 2.69
C ALA A 52 11.42 32.77 1.28
N GLY A 53 11.15 33.92 0.65
CA GLY A 53 10.68 33.97 -0.75
C GLY A 53 11.67 33.35 -1.73
N VAL A 54 12.97 33.69 -1.63
CA VAL A 54 14.01 33.08 -2.48
C VAL A 54 14.12 31.58 -2.23
N SER A 55 14.05 31.11 -0.97
CA SER A 55 14.05 29.67 -0.67
C SER A 55 12.84 28.94 -1.23
N ALA A 56 11.65 29.54 -1.18
CA ALA A 56 10.44 28.94 -1.75
C ALA A 56 10.55 28.77 -3.28
N VAL A 57 11.08 29.80 -3.97
CA VAL A 57 11.34 29.74 -5.42
C VAL A 57 12.43 28.72 -5.74
N ALA A 58 13.53 28.70 -4.98
CA ALA A 58 14.60 27.73 -5.17
C ALA A 58 14.12 26.28 -4.99
N ARG A 59 13.26 26.03 -3.98
CA ARG A 59 12.64 24.72 -3.77
C ARG A 59 11.76 24.31 -4.94
N LEU A 60 10.92 25.23 -5.44
CA LEU A 60 10.05 24.98 -6.58
C LEU A 60 10.87 24.63 -7.84
N LEU A 61 11.87 25.45 -8.18
CA LEU A 61 12.65 25.29 -9.41
C LEU A 61 13.64 24.12 -9.35
N SER A 62 14.04 23.68 -8.17
CA SER A 62 14.90 22.50 -7.98
C SER A 62 14.13 21.19 -7.85
N GLY A 63 12.80 21.19 -8.00
CA GLY A 63 12.00 19.96 -7.88
C GLY A 63 11.92 19.41 -6.46
N GLY A 64 12.05 20.26 -5.44
CA GLY A 64 11.80 19.90 -4.04
C GLY A 64 13.03 19.81 -3.13
N ILE A 65 14.17 20.42 -3.49
CA ILE A 65 15.31 20.55 -2.55
C ILE A 65 15.04 21.74 -1.64
N GLU A 66 14.80 21.48 -0.36
CA GLU A 66 14.59 22.50 0.66
C GLU A 66 15.84 22.71 1.50
N ILE A 67 16.45 23.89 1.35
CA ILE A 67 17.57 24.33 2.17
C ILE A 67 17.17 25.58 2.94
N HIS A 68 17.08 25.47 4.26
CA HIS A 68 16.73 26.62 5.09
C HIS A 68 17.82 27.70 4.98
N PRO A 69 17.48 29.00 4.80
CA PRO A 69 18.45 30.08 4.65
C PRO A 69 19.44 30.24 5.82
N GLY A 70 19.10 29.73 7.00
CA GLY A 70 19.94 29.74 8.20
C GLY A 70 21.05 28.70 8.22
N ALA A 71 20.94 27.63 7.41
CA ALA A 71 21.92 26.57 7.35
C ALA A 71 23.27 27.11 6.86
N ARG A 72 24.37 26.40 7.18
CA ARG A 72 25.72 26.71 6.69
C ARG A 72 26.20 25.54 5.84
N ILE A 73 26.35 25.77 4.54
CA ILE A 73 26.78 24.74 3.58
C ILE A 73 28.16 25.07 3.04
N GLY A 74 29.06 24.10 3.08
CA GLY A 74 30.41 24.14 2.52
C GLY A 74 30.45 24.19 1.00
N ARG A 75 31.64 24.16 0.44
CA ARG A 75 31.92 24.14 -1.00
C ARG A 75 31.56 22.78 -1.58
N ARG A 76 31.30 22.73 -2.89
CA ARG A 76 31.10 21.47 -3.63
C ARG A 76 29.99 20.55 -3.06
N PHE A 77 28.99 21.14 -2.42
CA PHE A 77 27.80 20.44 -1.94
C PHE A 77 26.99 19.93 -3.13
N PHE A 78 26.71 18.63 -3.14
CA PHE A 78 26.01 17.95 -4.22
C PHE A 78 24.75 17.25 -3.71
N VAL A 79 23.67 17.37 -4.47
CA VAL A 79 22.42 16.69 -4.18
C VAL A 79 22.00 15.87 -5.38
N ASP A 80 22.15 14.55 -5.30
CA ASP A 80 21.78 13.64 -6.36
C ASP A 80 20.28 13.31 -6.30
N HIS A 81 19.60 13.41 -7.45
CA HIS A 81 18.15 13.18 -7.56
C HIS A 81 17.28 13.95 -6.56
N GLY A 82 17.59 15.20 -6.23
CA GLY A 82 17.17 15.93 -5.01
C GLY A 82 15.68 16.12 -4.63
N CYS A 83 14.74 15.37 -5.20
CA CYS A 83 13.35 15.32 -4.74
C CYS A 83 13.27 14.94 -3.25
N GLY A 84 12.65 15.81 -2.45
CA GLY A 84 12.33 15.56 -1.04
C GLY A 84 13.50 15.72 -0.06
N VAL A 85 14.56 16.45 -0.42
CA VAL A 85 15.68 16.73 0.50
C VAL A 85 15.34 17.93 1.39
N VAL A 86 15.49 17.78 2.71
CA VAL A 86 15.18 18.83 3.70
C VAL A 86 16.38 19.10 4.60
N ILE A 87 16.85 20.35 4.63
CA ILE A 87 17.98 20.81 5.45
C ILE A 87 17.55 21.94 6.39
N GLY A 88 17.58 21.66 7.69
CA GLY A 88 17.09 22.53 8.76
C GLY A 88 17.92 23.78 9.04
N ALA A 89 17.33 24.69 9.83
CA ALA A 89 17.78 26.08 9.97
C ALA A 89 19.14 26.31 10.59
N ARG A 90 19.66 25.36 11.39
CA ARG A 90 20.97 25.48 12.04
C ARG A 90 21.90 24.33 11.68
N VAL A 91 21.58 23.58 10.63
CA VAL A 91 22.46 22.53 10.11
C VAL A 91 23.76 23.16 9.61
N VAL A 92 24.87 22.49 9.90
CA VAL A 92 26.18 22.80 9.32
C VAL A 92 26.64 21.62 8.49
N ILE A 93 27.02 21.87 7.24
CA ILE A 93 27.52 20.88 6.29
C ILE A 93 28.89 21.35 5.82
N GLY A 94 29.89 20.47 5.91
CA GLY A 94 31.24 20.68 5.41
C GLY A 94 31.34 20.71 3.89
N ASP A 95 32.58 20.62 3.39
CA ASP A 95 32.90 20.65 1.98
C ASP A 95 32.74 19.25 1.34
N ASP A 96 32.46 19.21 0.05
CA ASP A 96 32.40 17.98 -0.77
C ASP A 96 31.32 16.96 -0.38
N VAL A 97 30.33 17.35 0.43
CA VAL A 97 29.24 16.46 0.87
C VAL A 97 28.27 16.12 -0.28
N THR A 98 27.91 14.83 -0.38
CA THR A 98 26.87 14.32 -1.30
C THR A 98 25.65 13.88 -0.50
N VAL A 99 24.47 14.34 -0.91
CA VAL A 99 23.17 13.95 -0.35
C VAL A 99 22.30 13.36 -1.45
N PHE A 100 21.71 12.18 -1.22
CA PHE A 100 20.76 11.59 -2.14
C PHE A 100 19.31 12.03 -1.84
N HIS A 101 18.39 11.64 -2.71
CA HIS A 101 16.96 11.95 -2.60
C HIS A 101 16.31 11.53 -1.26
N GLN A 102 15.28 12.28 -0.87
CA GLN A 102 14.47 12.05 0.35
C GLN A 102 15.25 12.08 1.68
N VAL A 103 16.43 12.72 1.72
CA VAL A 103 17.19 12.87 2.96
C VAL A 103 16.64 14.00 3.82
N THR A 104 16.53 13.76 5.12
CA THR A 104 16.17 14.79 6.11
C THR A 104 17.32 15.04 7.07
N ILE A 105 17.79 16.29 7.17
CA ILE A 105 18.81 16.72 8.12
C ILE A 105 18.19 17.82 8.99
N GLY A 106 17.79 17.46 10.21
CA GLY A 106 16.88 18.29 10.99
C GLY A 106 17.00 18.11 12.50
N ALA A 107 16.26 18.95 13.23
CA ALA A 107 16.23 18.86 14.69
C ALA A 107 15.33 17.71 15.17
N MET A 108 15.65 17.15 16.33
CA MET A 108 14.77 16.28 17.11
C MET A 108 14.30 17.06 18.34
N GLY A 109 13.09 17.63 18.29
CA GLY A 109 12.60 18.52 19.33
C GLY A 109 13.51 19.75 19.56
N PRO A 110 13.57 20.33 20.77
CA PRO A 110 14.39 21.50 21.07
C PRO A 110 15.91 21.23 21.07
N ALA A 111 16.34 19.98 20.87
CA ALA A 111 17.67 19.48 21.22
C ALA A 111 18.82 19.95 20.31
N GLY A 112 18.59 20.65 19.19
CA GLY A 112 19.65 21.17 18.31
C GLY A 112 19.67 20.53 16.92
N HIS A 113 20.66 20.87 16.08
CA HIS A 113 20.72 20.47 14.66
C HIS A 113 22.03 19.74 14.32
N PRO A 114 22.02 18.85 13.31
CA PRO A 114 23.21 18.10 12.91
C PRO A 114 24.35 18.97 12.37
N ARG A 115 25.58 18.46 12.54
CA ARG A 115 26.82 18.98 11.94
C ARG A 115 27.49 17.86 11.16
N LEU A 116 27.69 18.07 9.86
CA LEU A 116 28.38 17.13 8.98
C LEU A 116 29.75 17.69 8.64
N GLY A 117 30.78 16.85 8.76
CA GLY A 117 32.14 17.11 8.31
C GLY A 117 32.28 17.06 6.78
N ASP A 118 33.52 17.00 6.32
CA ASP A 118 33.86 17.03 4.90
C ASP A 118 33.72 15.64 4.25
N ARG A 119 33.40 15.61 2.95
CA ARG A 119 33.33 14.37 2.14
C ARG A 119 32.35 13.32 2.67
N VAL A 120 31.35 13.75 3.45
CA VAL A 120 30.28 12.88 3.94
C VAL A 120 29.34 12.50 2.78
N VAL A 121 28.94 11.23 2.74
CA VAL A 121 27.92 10.72 1.81
C VAL A 121 26.68 10.32 2.59
N VAL A 122 25.53 10.89 2.25
CA VAL A 122 24.25 10.58 2.88
C VAL A 122 23.31 9.90 1.89
N GLY A 123 23.15 8.59 2.06
CA GLY A 123 22.34 7.72 1.21
C GLY A 123 20.85 8.06 1.22
N ALA A 124 20.14 7.58 0.20
CA ALA A 124 18.73 7.90 -0.02
C ALA A 124 17.84 7.58 1.17
N ASN A 125 16.87 8.45 1.46
CA ASN A 125 15.89 8.28 2.54
C ASN A 125 16.52 8.18 3.96
N ALA A 126 17.77 8.61 4.15
CA ALA A 126 18.37 8.68 5.47
C ALA A 126 17.89 9.92 6.25
N THR A 127 17.77 9.76 7.56
CA THR A 127 17.38 10.84 8.47
C THR A 127 18.47 11.07 9.51
N LEU A 128 19.00 12.30 9.54
CA LEU A 128 19.96 12.76 10.53
C LEU A 128 19.25 13.73 11.47
N ALA A 129 19.04 13.31 12.71
CA ALA A 129 18.16 14.01 13.64
C ALA A 129 18.87 14.37 14.95
N GLY A 130 18.75 15.63 15.36
CA GLY A 130 19.25 16.13 16.65
C GLY A 130 20.65 16.74 16.60
N PRO A 131 21.23 17.07 17.77
CA PRO A 131 22.53 17.75 17.88
C PRO A 131 23.71 16.80 17.67
N ILE A 132 23.71 16.08 16.55
CA ILE A 132 24.72 15.06 16.25
C ILE A 132 25.84 15.61 15.38
N THR A 133 27.03 15.01 15.51
CA THR A 133 28.19 15.28 14.67
C THR A 133 28.51 14.06 13.82
N ILE A 134 28.58 14.26 12.50
CA ILE A 134 29.06 13.27 11.53
C ILE A 134 30.47 13.68 11.13
N GLY A 135 31.46 12.87 11.45
CA GLY A 135 32.85 13.14 11.11
C GLY A 135 33.15 13.03 9.61
N ASP A 136 34.32 13.53 9.23
CA ASP A 136 34.77 13.54 7.83
C ASP A 136 34.81 12.14 7.22
N ASP A 137 34.60 12.02 5.91
CA ASP A 137 34.64 10.76 5.16
C ASP A 137 33.61 9.70 5.62
N ALA A 138 32.63 10.08 6.44
CA ALA A 138 31.60 9.16 6.88
C ALA A 138 30.57 8.86 5.77
N HIS A 139 30.05 7.64 5.77
CA HIS A 139 29.03 7.20 4.85
C HIS A 139 27.78 6.77 5.63
N ILE A 140 26.69 7.51 5.47
CA ILE A 140 25.39 7.15 6.01
C ILE A 140 24.63 6.34 4.96
N GLY A 141 24.34 5.08 5.24
CA GLY A 141 23.62 4.20 4.33
C GLY A 141 22.16 4.62 4.13
N ALA A 142 21.57 4.18 3.01
CA ALA A 142 20.17 4.44 2.71
C ALA A 142 19.23 3.94 3.83
N ASN A 143 18.14 4.67 4.08
CA ASN A 143 17.15 4.40 5.15
C ASN A 143 17.71 4.42 6.58
N ALA A 144 18.94 4.86 6.81
CA ALA A 144 19.48 4.95 8.16
C ALA A 144 18.86 6.11 8.94
N LEU A 145 18.40 5.84 10.16
CA LEU A 145 18.07 6.86 11.15
C LEU A 145 19.30 7.06 12.06
N VAL A 146 19.90 8.24 12.00
CA VAL A 146 21.08 8.60 12.78
C VAL A 146 20.68 9.63 13.83
N CYS A 147 20.76 9.20 15.10
CA CYS A 147 20.42 10.02 16.27
C CYS A 147 21.59 10.14 17.26
N ALA A 148 22.79 9.71 16.85
CA ALA A 148 24.01 9.79 17.64
C ALA A 148 25.20 10.17 16.75
N ASP A 149 26.28 10.64 17.37
CA ASP A 149 27.51 11.01 16.68
C ASP A 149 28.10 9.83 15.89
N VAL A 150 28.65 10.14 14.71
CA VAL A 150 29.31 9.19 13.81
C VAL A 150 30.75 9.65 13.64
N ARG A 151 31.70 8.78 14.00
CA ARG A 151 33.13 9.08 13.85
C ARG A 151 33.52 9.26 12.38
N ALA A 152 34.64 9.95 12.13
CA ALA A 152 35.22 10.06 10.80
C ALA A 152 35.51 8.67 10.18
N GLY A 153 35.30 8.56 8.87
CA GLY A 153 35.47 7.34 8.08
C GLY A 153 34.53 6.19 8.44
N ALA A 154 33.54 6.39 9.32
CA ALA A 154 32.59 5.33 9.66
C ALA A 154 31.51 5.19 8.60
N THR A 155 31.05 3.96 8.41
CA THR A 155 29.83 3.67 7.67
C THR A 155 28.71 3.29 8.62
N VAL A 156 27.59 4.00 8.54
CA VAL A 156 26.35 3.67 9.26
C VAL A 156 25.47 2.86 8.33
N TYR A 157 25.11 1.65 8.75
CA TYR A 157 24.17 0.81 8.02
C TYR A 157 22.81 0.84 8.70
N ALA A 158 21.74 0.88 7.90
CA ALA A 158 20.41 0.59 8.40
C ALA A 158 20.39 -0.87 8.95
N PRO A 159 19.64 -1.14 10.04
CA PRO A 159 19.49 -2.50 10.55
C PRO A 159 19.01 -3.44 9.44
N ARG A 160 19.76 -4.50 9.20
CA ARG A 160 19.26 -5.63 8.40
C ARG A 160 18.14 -6.29 9.19
N ALA A 161 17.07 -6.69 8.50
CA ALA A 161 16.01 -7.48 9.12
C ALA A 161 16.62 -8.69 9.84
N ARG A 162 16.30 -8.85 11.13
CA ARG A 162 16.75 -9.99 11.94
C ARG A 162 15.60 -10.98 12.06
N VAL A 163 15.85 -12.22 11.66
CA VAL A 163 14.94 -13.34 11.89
C VAL A 163 15.10 -13.77 13.34
N ARG A 164 14.05 -13.68 14.15
CA ARG A 164 14.03 -14.23 15.51
C ARG A 164 13.70 -15.73 15.41
N PRO A 165 14.58 -16.64 15.83
CA PRO A 165 14.23 -18.06 15.90
C PRO A 165 13.13 -18.26 16.96
N GLU A 166 12.16 -19.14 16.70
CA GLU A 166 11.15 -19.47 17.71
C GLU A 166 11.81 -20.24 18.88
N PRO A 167 11.40 -19.99 20.13
CA PRO A 167 11.80 -20.81 21.27
C PRO A 167 11.29 -22.25 21.06
N GLY A 168 12.21 -23.21 20.91
CA GLY A 168 11.88 -24.62 20.72
C GLY A 168 12.04 -25.15 19.30
N SER A 169 12.42 -24.31 18.32
CA SER A 169 12.84 -24.83 17.01
C SER A 169 14.16 -25.60 17.15
N PRO A 170 14.25 -26.87 16.71
CA PRO A 170 15.50 -27.60 16.73
C PRO A 170 16.56 -26.81 15.93
N ARG A 171 17.75 -26.63 16.52
CA ARG A 171 18.90 -26.09 15.79
C ARG A 171 19.15 -27.02 14.60
N LEU A 172 18.94 -26.52 13.38
CA LEU A 172 19.37 -27.20 12.17
C LEU A 172 20.90 -27.26 12.17
N THR A 173 21.45 -28.28 12.82
CA THR A 173 22.83 -28.69 12.61
C THR A 173 22.88 -29.32 11.24
N ARG A 174 23.58 -28.64 10.34
CA ARG A 174 23.91 -29.15 9.01
C ARG A 174 24.69 -30.46 9.18
N ARG A 175 24.06 -31.59 8.87
CA ARG A 175 24.75 -32.85 8.58
C ARG A 175 24.23 -33.40 7.26
N ALA A 176 25.14 -33.44 6.29
CA ALA A 176 25.12 -34.44 5.24
C ALA A 176 25.26 -35.82 5.91
N ASP A 177 24.46 -36.81 5.54
CA ASP A 177 24.84 -37.81 4.54
C ASP A 177 23.82 -38.98 4.49
N GLU A 178 23.88 -39.68 3.37
CA GLU A 178 23.12 -40.79 2.80
C GLU A 178 22.68 -41.97 3.71
N SER A 179 21.53 -42.59 3.38
CA SER A 179 21.41 -44.00 2.91
C SER A 179 20.13 -44.77 3.34
N ARG A 180 19.59 -45.55 2.37
CA ARG A 180 18.70 -46.76 2.43
C ARG A 180 17.22 -46.54 2.80
N MET A 181 16.27 -46.71 1.87
CA MET A 181 15.68 -47.93 1.25
C MET A 181 14.83 -48.83 2.17
N ASP A 182 13.62 -49.05 1.65
CA ASP A 182 12.66 -50.17 1.81
C ASP A 182 11.61 -50.17 2.93
N GLY A 183 10.35 -50.21 2.49
CA GLY A 183 9.17 -50.56 3.29
C GLY A 183 7.85 -50.28 2.54
N GLN A 184 7.31 -51.29 1.84
CA GLN A 184 5.97 -51.25 1.25
C GLN A 184 4.86 -51.13 2.32
N PRO A 185 3.74 -50.43 2.08
CA PRO A 185 2.59 -50.44 2.98
C PRO A 185 1.59 -51.56 2.64
N GLY A 186 1.14 -52.25 3.69
CA GLY A 186 0.12 -53.30 3.65
C GLY A 186 -1.27 -52.77 3.31
N ARG A 187 -1.99 -53.55 2.51
CA ARG A 187 -3.42 -53.40 2.18
C ARG A 187 -4.30 -53.84 3.35
N LEU A 188 -5.40 -53.13 3.57
CA LEU A 188 -6.65 -53.67 4.10
C LEU A 188 -7.84 -52.99 3.40
N ARG A 189 -8.77 -53.81 2.91
CA ARG A 189 -9.94 -53.46 2.07
C ARG A 189 -11.24 -53.47 2.88
N ALA A 190 -12.09 -52.48 2.57
CA ALA A 190 -13.58 -52.46 2.46
C ALA A 190 -14.40 -52.77 3.73
N VAL A 191 -15.56 -52.17 4.03
CA VAL A 191 -16.85 -51.99 3.28
C VAL A 191 -17.64 -50.88 4.04
N GLY A 192 -18.51 -50.02 3.49
CA GLY A 192 -19.20 -50.01 2.20
C GLY A 192 -20.08 -48.77 1.97
N ASP A 193 -20.97 -48.93 1.00
CA ASP A 193 -21.46 -47.94 0.05
C ASP A 193 -22.50 -46.92 0.57
N GLY A 194 -22.37 -45.69 0.06
CA GLY A 194 -23.40 -44.65 0.06
C GLY A 194 -23.12 -43.69 -1.09
N THR A 195 -23.81 -43.91 -2.20
CA THR A 195 -23.60 -43.34 -3.53
C THR A 195 -23.72 -41.81 -3.59
N GLY A 196 -22.62 -41.17 -4.00
CA GLY A 196 -22.53 -39.82 -4.54
C GLY A 196 -21.13 -39.68 -5.13
N ALA A 197 -20.93 -40.20 -6.34
CA ALA A 197 -19.61 -40.40 -6.93
C ALA A 197 -18.82 -39.09 -7.06
N ALA A 198 -17.95 -38.84 -6.08
CA ALA A 198 -16.79 -37.99 -6.24
C ALA A 198 -15.89 -38.63 -7.30
N ARG A 199 -15.65 -37.91 -8.40
CA ARG A 199 -14.64 -38.30 -9.38
C ARG A 199 -13.26 -38.12 -8.76
N ALA A 200 -12.79 -39.14 -8.05
CA ALA A 200 -11.38 -39.32 -7.75
C ALA A 200 -10.67 -39.77 -9.05
N GLY A 201 -9.65 -39.02 -9.46
CA GLY A 201 -8.82 -39.35 -10.63
C GLY A 201 -9.14 -38.58 -11.91
N ALA A 202 -9.59 -37.33 -11.85
CA ALA A 202 -9.46 -36.46 -13.01
C ALA A 202 -7.96 -36.17 -13.21
N GLU A 203 -7.38 -36.81 -14.22
CA GLU A 203 -6.09 -36.45 -14.79
C GLU A 203 -6.05 -34.92 -14.94
N ALA A 204 -5.11 -34.26 -14.26
CA ALA A 204 -5.09 -32.82 -14.16
C ALA A 204 -5.00 -32.23 -15.57
N ASP A 205 -5.97 -31.41 -15.96
CA ASP A 205 -5.88 -30.70 -17.23
C ASP A 205 -4.66 -29.77 -17.13
N PRO A 206 -3.61 -29.99 -17.96
CA PRO A 206 -2.36 -29.25 -17.91
C PRO A 206 -2.54 -27.76 -18.23
N ALA A 207 -3.75 -27.31 -18.60
CA ALA A 207 -4.11 -25.90 -18.76
C ALA A 207 -4.77 -25.26 -17.51
N THR A 208 -5.11 -26.03 -16.46
CA THR A 208 -5.89 -25.51 -15.32
C THR A 208 -5.09 -24.53 -14.46
N VAL A 209 -5.70 -23.42 -14.08
CA VAL A 209 -5.17 -22.49 -13.07
C VAL A 209 -5.79 -22.81 -11.71
N VAL A 210 -4.95 -23.06 -10.70
CA VAL A 210 -5.40 -23.27 -9.31
C VAL A 210 -5.28 -21.96 -8.54
N VAL A 211 -6.40 -21.44 -8.03
CA VAL A 211 -6.46 -20.22 -7.25
C VAL A 211 -6.74 -20.56 -5.79
N VAL A 212 -5.89 -20.10 -4.87
CA VAL A 212 -6.03 -20.39 -3.44
C VAL A 212 -6.54 -19.17 -2.69
N GLY A 213 -7.80 -19.22 -2.27
CA GLY A 213 -8.53 -18.16 -1.57
C GLY A 213 -9.72 -17.65 -2.38
N GLY A 214 -10.93 -17.77 -1.83
CA GLY A 214 -12.20 -17.30 -2.40
C GLY A 214 -12.61 -15.89 -1.98
N GLY A 215 -11.63 -15.03 -1.70
CA GLY A 215 -11.85 -13.60 -1.45
C GLY A 215 -12.09 -12.81 -2.74
N ILE A 216 -12.12 -11.47 -2.64
CA ILE A 216 -12.31 -10.57 -3.80
C ILE A 216 -11.31 -10.89 -4.91
N ALA A 217 -10.02 -11.02 -4.59
CA ALA A 217 -8.96 -11.27 -5.57
C ALA A 217 -9.17 -12.61 -6.29
N GLY A 218 -9.40 -13.70 -5.55
CA GLY A 218 -9.50 -15.03 -6.13
C GLY A 218 -10.78 -15.25 -6.94
N LEU A 219 -11.93 -14.75 -6.47
CA LEU A 219 -13.17 -14.81 -7.24
C LEU A 219 -13.07 -13.96 -8.52
N ALA A 220 -12.50 -12.75 -8.43
CA ALA A 220 -12.31 -11.90 -9.61
C ALA A 220 -11.37 -12.56 -10.65
N LEU A 221 -10.30 -13.21 -10.19
CA LEU A 221 -9.40 -13.96 -11.07
C LEU A 221 -10.11 -15.17 -11.69
N GLY A 222 -10.87 -15.93 -10.90
CA GLY A 222 -11.67 -17.06 -11.38
C GLY A 222 -12.66 -16.64 -12.47
N ILE A 223 -13.41 -15.56 -12.25
CA ILE A 223 -14.34 -15.00 -13.25
C ILE A 223 -13.59 -14.59 -14.52
N SER A 224 -12.46 -13.88 -14.36
CA SER A 224 -11.69 -13.37 -15.51
C SER A 224 -11.12 -14.51 -16.36
N LEU A 225 -10.58 -15.57 -15.72
CA LEU A 225 -10.07 -16.75 -16.40
C LEU A 225 -11.18 -17.56 -17.06
N GLY A 226 -12.29 -17.81 -16.36
CA GLY A 226 -13.43 -18.53 -16.91
C GLY A 226 -14.05 -17.81 -18.12
N ARG A 227 -14.12 -16.48 -18.09
CA ARG A 227 -14.56 -15.66 -19.25
C ARG A 227 -13.58 -15.67 -20.41
N ALA A 228 -12.29 -15.90 -20.14
CA ALA A 228 -11.26 -16.11 -21.16
C ALA A 228 -11.24 -17.57 -21.68
N GLY A 229 -12.12 -18.44 -21.17
CA GLY A 229 -12.17 -19.86 -21.56
C GLY A 229 -11.05 -20.72 -20.95
N LEU A 230 -10.33 -20.21 -19.94
CA LEU A 230 -9.29 -20.96 -19.25
C LEU A 230 -9.90 -21.77 -18.08
N PRO A 231 -9.58 -23.06 -17.97
CA PRO A 231 -10.04 -23.88 -16.86
C PRO A 231 -9.44 -23.35 -15.54
N VAL A 232 -10.29 -23.19 -14.53
CA VAL A 232 -9.90 -22.61 -13.24
C VAL A 232 -10.62 -23.27 -12.08
N THR A 233 -9.86 -23.61 -11.04
CA THR A 233 -10.39 -24.07 -9.74
C THR A 233 -10.02 -23.05 -8.67
N VAL A 234 -11.00 -22.58 -7.91
CA VAL A 234 -10.81 -21.70 -6.75
C VAL A 234 -11.02 -22.50 -5.48
N ALA A 235 -9.97 -22.69 -4.67
CA ALA A 235 -10.03 -23.36 -3.38
C ALA A 235 -10.19 -22.35 -2.24
N GLU A 236 -11.32 -22.39 -1.53
CA GLU A 236 -11.59 -21.56 -0.35
C GLU A 236 -11.64 -22.42 0.91
N ARG A 237 -10.87 -22.03 1.93
CA ARG A 237 -10.81 -22.73 3.22
C ARG A 237 -12.12 -22.72 4.00
N ALA A 238 -12.90 -21.65 3.90
CA ALA A 238 -14.15 -21.51 4.63
C ALA A 238 -15.25 -22.38 4.00
N PRO A 239 -16.15 -22.98 4.80
CA PRO A 239 -17.26 -23.77 4.29
C PRO A 239 -18.28 -22.92 3.51
N ARG A 240 -18.26 -21.59 3.71
CA ARG A 240 -18.98 -20.61 2.90
C ARG A 240 -18.11 -19.38 2.75
N VAL A 241 -18.18 -18.73 1.60
CA VAL A 241 -17.51 -17.44 1.41
C VAL A 241 -18.27 -16.39 2.23
N HIS A 242 -17.63 -15.82 3.24
CA HIS A 242 -18.20 -14.80 4.10
C HIS A 242 -17.54 -13.44 3.83
N ALA A 243 -18.33 -12.37 3.82
CA ALA A 243 -17.81 -11.02 3.87
C ALA A 243 -17.57 -10.66 5.34
N VAL A 244 -16.33 -10.30 5.68
CA VAL A 244 -15.98 -9.71 6.97
C VAL A 244 -15.82 -8.20 6.77
N GLY A 245 -16.48 -7.41 7.63
CA GLY A 245 -16.46 -5.93 7.60
C GLY A 245 -17.77 -5.30 7.14
N ALA A 246 -17.90 -3.99 7.38
CA ALA A 246 -19.11 -3.20 7.13
C ALA A 246 -19.27 -2.82 5.64
N GLY A 247 -18.45 -1.88 5.16
CA GLY A 247 -18.48 -1.39 3.78
C GLY A 247 -17.09 -1.17 3.20
N LEU A 248 -17.07 -0.81 1.92
CA LEU A 248 -15.87 -0.38 1.20
C LEU A 248 -16.22 0.68 0.16
N VAL A 249 -15.20 1.39 -0.32
CA VAL A 249 -15.29 2.24 -1.52
C VAL A 249 -14.46 1.60 -2.62
N LEU A 250 -15.08 1.34 -3.77
CA LEU A 250 -14.35 1.11 -5.03
C LEU A 250 -14.16 2.45 -5.72
N TYR A 251 -12.91 2.83 -5.90
CA TYR A 251 -12.53 4.04 -6.63
C TYR A 251 -12.55 3.79 -8.15
N PRO A 252 -12.42 4.83 -9.00
CA PRO A 252 -12.54 4.69 -10.46
C PRO A 252 -11.73 3.53 -11.06
N ASN A 253 -10.47 3.37 -10.65
CA ASN A 253 -9.62 2.27 -11.09
C ASN A 253 -10.19 0.88 -10.71
N GLY A 254 -10.69 0.73 -9.49
CA GLY A 254 -11.32 -0.52 -9.03
C GLY A 254 -12.63 -0.81 -9.77
N VAL A 255 -13.42 0.22 -10.06
CA VAL A 255 -14.66 0.08 -10.84
C VAL A 255 -14.36 -0.27 -12.30
N ALA A 256 -13.33 0.34 -12.90
CA ALA A 256 -12.87 0.00 -14.25
C ALA A 256 -12.33 -1.43 -14.32
N ALA A 257 -11.60 -1.88 -13.30
CA ALA A 257 -11.14 -3.27 -13.19
C ALA A 257 -12.33 -4.22 -13.05
N LEU A 258 -13.33 -3.86 -12.24
CA LEU A 258 -14.52 -4.67 -12.04
C LEU A 258 -15.37 -4.81 -13.31
N ASP A 259 -15.48 -3.76 -14.12
CA ASP A 259 -16.13 -3.82 -15.44
C ASP A 259 -15.35 -4.72 -16.42
N ALA A 260 -14.02 -4.74 -16.33
CA ALA A 260 -13.16 -5.62 -17.12
C ALA A 260 -13.24 -7.08 -16.69
N VAL A 261 -13.36 -7.35 -15.37
CA VAL A 261 -13.66 -8.69 -14.84
C VAL A 261 -14.99 -9.17 -15.40
N SER A 262 -16.06 -8.37 -15.29
CA SER A 262 -17.32 -8.63 -15.95
C SER A 262 -18.21 -7.39 -16.03
N PRO A 263 -18.75 -7.04 -17.21
CA PRO A 263 -19.73 -5.96 -17.34
C PRO A 263 -21.01 -6.21 -16.53
N ARG A 264 -21.40 -7.48 -16.32
CA ARG A 264 -22.57 -7.85 -15.52
C ARG A 264 -22.30 -7.57 -14.04
N LEU A 265 -21.13 -7.94 -13.55
CA LEU A 265 -20.65 -7.61 -12.20
C LEU A 265 -20.62 -6.08 -11.99
N GLY A 266 -20.11 -5.34 -12.99
CA GLY A 266 -20.13 -3.88 -13.06
C GLY A 266 -21.49 -3.26 -12.77
N ARG A 267 -22.52 -3.72 -13.48
CA ARG A 267 -23.89 -3.23 -13.30
C ARG A 267 -24.45 -3.61 -11.93
N ALA A 268 -24.24 -4.84 -11.47
CA ALA A 268 -24.74 -5.32 -10.19
C ALA A 268 -24.16 -4.54 -9.00
N VAL A 269 -22.87 -4.22 -9.03
CA VAL A 269 -22.18 -3.42 -8.00
C VAL A 269 -22.71 -1.99 -7.96
N ARG A 270 -22.93 -1.35 -9.11
CA ARG A 270 -23.51 0.00 -9.16
C ARG A 270 -24.97 0.03 -8.68
N ALA A 271 -25.73 -1.00 -8.98
CA ALA A 271 -27.14 -1.10 -8.57
C ALA A 271 -27.31 -1.36 -7.07
N SER A 272 -26.33 -2.00 -6.43
CA SER A 272 -26.37 -2.36 -5.01
C SER A 272 -25.68 -1.35 -4.08
N GLY A 273 -24.90 -0.43 -4.63
CA GLY A 273 -24.16 0.59 -3.89
C GLY A 273 -24.66 2.01 -4.13
N HIS A 274 -24.04 2.96 -3.43
CA HIS A 274 -24.18 4.39 -3.69
C HIS A 274 -23.19 4.85 -4.78
N VAL A 275 -23.74 5.42 -5.85
CA VAL A 275 -22.98 6.11 -6.90
C VAL A 275 -23.16 7.61 -6.69
N PRO A 276 -22.08 8.37 -6.40
CA PRO A 276 -22.21 9.80 -6.15
C PRO A 276 -22.78 10.58 -7.33
N ALA A 277 -23.66 11.54 -7.06
CA ALA A 277 -24.12 12.49 -8.06
C ALA A 277 -22.99 13.44 -8.48
N ALA A 278 -23.05 14.05 -9.67
CA ALA A 278 -21.95 14.84 -10.24
C ALA A 278 -21.47 16.01 -9.33
N GLY A 279 -22.37 16.61 -8.55
CA GLY A 279 -22.05 17.69 -7.60
C GLY A 279 -21.81 17.22 -6.16
N GLU A 280 -21.81 15.92 -5.90
CA GLU A 280 -21.69 15.38 -4.54
C GLU A 280 -20.27 15.60 -4.00
N THR A 281 -20.19 16.18 -2.81
CA THR A 281 -18.95 16.43 -2.07
C THR A 281 -19.00 15.73 -0.72
N ARG A 282 -17.89 15.11 -0.30
CA ARG A 282 -17.74 14.58 1.06
C ARG A 282 -16.97 15.60 1.90
N PRO A 283 -17.58 16.22 2.91
CA PRO A 283 -16.89 17.20 3.74
C PRO A 283 -15.79 16.53 4.58
N LEU A 284 -14.66 17.22 4.68
CA LEU A 284 -13.67 17.01 5.73
C LEU A 284 -13.99 18.00 6.86
N VAL A 285 -14.23 17.49 8.07
CA VAL A 285 -14.61 18.31 9.21
C VAL A 285 -13.65 18.13 10.39
N ALA A 286 -13.58 19.16 11.23
CA ALA A 286 -12.98 19.06 12.56
C ALA A 286 -13.95 18.32 13.52
N PRO A 287 -13.47 17.84 14.69
CA PRO A 287 -14.30 17.14 15.66
C PRO A 287 -15.55 17.90 16.13
N ASP A 288 -15.50 19.23 16.16
CA ASP A 288 -16.63 20.10 16.53
C ASP A 288 -17.65 20.31 15.39
N GLY A 289 -17.37 19.78 14.20
CA GLY A 289 -18.23 19.87 13.02
C GLY A 289 -17.87 21.01 12.05
N GLU A 290 -16.84 21.82 12.33
CA GLU A 290 -16.37 22.84 11.40
C GLU A 290 -15.92 22.20 10.08
N VAL A 291 -16.42 22.69 8.95
CA VAL A 291 -16.00 22.22 7.61
C VAL A 291 -14.64 22.80 7.26
N LEU A 292 -13.63 21.93 7.14
CA LEU A 292 -12.27 22.30 6.79
C LEU A 292 -12.07 22.35 5.27
N SER A 293 -12.63 21.37 4.55
CA SER A 293 -12.59 21.24 3.09
C SER A 293 -13.64 20.24 2.61
N GLY A 294 -13.66 19.92 1.31
CA GLY A 294 -14.55 18.90 0.76
C GLY A 294 -13.95 18.15 -0.42
N ASP A 295 -14.09 16.83 -0.40
CA ASP A 295 -13.65 15.94 -1.47
C ASP A 295 -14.72 15.88 -2.57
N PRO A 296 -14.44 16.28 -3.81
CA PRO A 296 -15.42 16.31 -4.89
C PRO A 296 -15.66 14.91 -5.49
N VAL A 297 -16.22 14.02 -4.67
CA VAL A 297 -16.43 12.60 -5.00
C VAL A 297 -17.30 12.38 -6.24
N GLY A 298 -18.24 13.28 -6.52
CA GLY A 298 -19.07 13.29 -7.72
C GLY A 298 -18.31 13.54 -9.02
N SER A 299 -17.18 14.24 -8.94
CA SER A 299 -16.38 14.61 -10.13
C SER A 299 -15.49 13.46 -10.63
N LEU A 300 -15.26 12.42 -9.82
CA LEU A 300 -14.31 11.35 -10.12
C LEU A 300 -14.71 10.58 -11.39
N GLY A 301 -16.01 10.40 -11.63
CA GLY A 301 -16.52 9.73 -12.84
C GLY A 301 -16.15 10.46 -14.12
N ASN A 302 -16.32 11.78 -14.14
CA ASN A 302 -15.99 12.60 -15.32
C ASN A 302 -14.47 12.70 -15.52
N ARG A 303 -13.69 12.76 -14.44
CA ARG A 303 -12.23 12.87 -14.49
C ARG A 303 -11.54 11.57 -14.89
N PHE A 304 -12.03 10.45 -14.37
CA PHE A 304 -11.39 9.15 -14.48
C PHE A 304 -12.32 8.10 -15.07
N GLY A 305 -13.25 8.45 -15.95
CA GLY A 305 -14.03 7.55 -16.82
C GLY A 305 -15.03 6.61 -16.15
N THR A 306 -14.85 6.30 -14.86
CA THR A 306 -15.73 5.46 -14.05
C THR A 306 -15.96 6.14 -12.70
N PRO A 307 -17.18 6.07 -12.13
CA PRO A 307 -17.45 6.69 -10.84
C PRO A 307 -16.75 5.92 -9.72
N GLN A 308 -16.71 6.50 -8.51
CA GLN A 308 -16.57 5.67 -7.32
C GLN A 308 -17.90 4.98 -7.00
N VAL A 309 -17.86 3.82 -6.35
CA VAL A 309 -19.04 3.15 -5.80
C VAL A 309 -18.77 2.82 -4.34
N CYS A 310 -19.64 3.30 -3.45
CA CYS A 310 -19.59 2.99 -2.02
C CYS A 310 -20.64 1.92 -1.71
N LEU A 311 -20.25 0.79 -1.13
CA LEU A 311 -21.13 -0.35 -0.97
C LEU A 311 -20.76 -1.24 0.21
N LEU A 312 -21.68 -2.12 0.57
CA LEU A 312 -21.41 -3.18 1.55
C LEU A 312 -20.43 -4.21 0.99
N ARG A 313 -19.56 -4.72 1.86
CA ARG A 313 -18.66 -5.83 1.49
C ARG A 313 -19.44 -7.10 1.14
N SER A 314 -20.57 -7.32 1.80
CA SER A 314 -21.51 -8.41 1.49
C SER A 314 -22.09 -8.29 0.08
N ALA A 315 -22.51 -7.10 -0.33
CA ALA A 315 -23.06 -6.86 -1.66
C ALA A 315 -22.04 -7.16 -2.78
N LEU A 316 -20.78 -6.73 -2.60
CA LEU A 316 -19.71 -7.07 -3.56
C LEU A 316 -19.46 -8.59 -3.61
N ARG A 317 -19.40 -9.25 -2.44
CA ARG A 317 -19.23 -10.71 -2.36
C ARG A 317 -20.36 -11.42 -3.09
N ASP A 318 -21.61 -11.04 -2.84
CA ASP A 318 -22.77 -11.71 -3.41
C ASP A 318 -22.80 -11.55 -4.93
N ALA A 319 -22.44 -10.36 -5.42
CA ALA A 319 -22.29 -10.11 -6.86
C ALA A 319 -21.16 -10.94 -7.48
N LEU A 320 -20.02 -11.09 -6.80
CA LEU A 320 -18.90 -11.94 -7.24
C LEU A 320 -19.29 -13.42 -7.28
N LEU A 321 -19.97 -13.93 -6.24
CA LEU A 321 -20.42 -15.33 -6.20
C LEU A 321 -21.43 -15.63 -7.32
N ALA A 322 -22.41 -14.74 -7.51
CA ALA A 322 -23.40 -14.89 -8.57
C ALA A 322 -22.76 -14.85 -9.97
N GLU A 323 -21.74 -14.01 -10.18
CA GLU A 323 -21.02 -13.97 -11.45
C GLU A 323 -20.09 -15.19 -11.64
N ALA A 324 -19.43 -15.65 -10.58
CA ALA A 324 -18.60 -16.86 -10.62
C ALA A 324 -19.43 -18.10 -10.97
N GLU A 325 -20.63 -18.23 -10.39
CA GLU A 325 -21.59 -19.27 -10.75
C GLU A 325 -22.05 -19.13 -12.21
N HIS A 326 -22.38 -17.92 -12.65
CA HIS A 326 -22.83 -17.67 -14.01
C HIS A 326 -21.77 -18.02 -15.08
N VAL A 327 -20.50 -17.76 -14.79
CA VAL A 327 -19.36 -18.09 -15.66
C VAL A 327 -18.95 -19.57 -15.57
N GLY A 328 -19.37 -20.27 -14.52
CA GLY A 328 -19.03 -21.69 -14.31
C GLY A 328 -17.67 -21.92 -13.66
N VAL A 329 -17.24 -21.04 -12.75
CA VAL A 329 -16.01 -21.22 -11.97
C VAL A 329 -16.14 -22.44 -11.03
N ASP A 330 -15.16 -23.35 -11.05
CA ASP A 330 -15.06 -24.47 -10.09
C ASP A 330 -14.63 -23.95 -8.70
N LEU A 331 -15.60 -23.49 -7.90
CA LEU A 331 -15.38 -23.01 -6.54
C LEU A 331 -15.52 -24.14 -5.52
N ARG A 332 -14.41 -24.52 -4.89
CA ARG A 332 -14.34 -25.55 -3.84
C ARG A 332 -14.22 -24.92 -2.46
N THR A 333 -15.33 -24.87 -1.71
CA THR A 333 -15.36 -24.40 -0.31
C THR A 333 -14.97 -25.50 0.67
N GLY A 334 -14.49 -25.13 1.86
CA GLY A 334 -13.95 -26.07 2.84
C GLY A 334 -12.58 -26.65 2.44
N ALA A 335 -12.01 -26.22 1.33
CA ALA A 335 -10.74 -26.70 0.78
C ALA A 335 -9.57 -25.91 1.38
N THR A 336 -9.08 -26.36 2.55
CA THR A 336 -7.93 -25.72 3.19
C THR A 336 -6.63 -26.20 2.55
N VAL A 337 -5.93 -25.30 1.85
CA VAL A 337 -4.60 -25.58 1.31
C VAL A 337 -3.54 -25.59 2.41
N VAL A 338 -2.72 -26.64 2.43
CA VAL A 338 -1.66 -26.83 3.43
C VAL A 338 -0.25 -26.76 2.84
N GLY A 339 -0.10 -26.98 1.53
CA GLY A 339 1.18 -26.92 0.83
C GLY A 339 1.02 -26.96 -0.68
N HIS A 340 2.14 -26.75 -1.38
CA HIS A 340 2.22 -26.94 -2.83
C HIS A 340 3.61 -27.43 -3.23
N THR A 341 3.69 -28.11 -4.36
CA THR A 341 4.93 -28.60 -4.98
C THR A 341 4.92 -28.20 -6.45
N ASP A 342 5.97 -27.53 -6.90
CA ASP A 342 6.20 -27.24 -8.32
C ASP A 342 7.05 -28.37 -8.93
N HIS A 343 6.52 -29.04 -9.95
CA HIS A 343 7.16 -30.15 -10.65
C HIS A 343 7.88 -29.72 -11.94
N GLY A 344 7.83 -28.43 -12.30
CA GLY A 344 8.44 -27.85 -13.50
C GLY A 344 7.49 -27.76 -14.69
N ASP A 345 6.59 -28.73 -14.87
CA ASP A 345 5.55 -28.75 -15.91
C ASP A 345 4.13 -28.49 -15.35
N HIS A 346 3.92 -28.75 -14.06
CA HIS A 346 2.68 -28.47 -13.32
C HIS A 346 2.97 -28.18 -11.84
N VAL A 347 1.96 -27.69 -11.12
CA VAL A 347 1.96 -27.49 -9.67
C VAL A 347 0.90 -28.37 -9.04
N THR A 348 1.24 -29.07 -7.97
CA THR A 348 0.31 -29.83 -7.14
C THR A 348 0.07 -29.09 -5.83
N VAL A 349 -1.20 -28.93 -5.45
CA VAL A 349 -1.65 -28.24 -4.24
C VAL A 349 -2.27 -29.25 -3.29
N ALA A 350 -1.69 -29.38 -2.10
CA ALA A 350 -2.14 -30.30 -1.06
C ALA A 350 -3.24 -29.67 -0.19
N LEU A 351 -4.30 -30.41 0.05
CA LEU A 351 -5.43 -30.03 0.90
C LEU A 351 -5.36 -30.71 2.28
N ALA A 352 -5.97 -30.08 3.28
CA ALA A 352 -5.95 -30.56 4.67
C ALA A 352 -6.69 -31.89 4.89
N ASP A 353 -7.60 -32.27 3.99
CA ASP A 353 -8.32 -33.54 4.00
C ASP A 353 -7.53 -34.69 3.34
N GLY A 354 -6.30 -34.42 2.88
CA GLY A 354 -5.46 -35.36 2.15
C GLY A 354 -5.72 -35.38 0.65
N GLY A 355 -6.66 -34.57 0.15
CA GLY A 355 -6.88 -34.38 -1.29
C GLY A 355 -5.78 -33.55 -1.94
N GLU A 356 -5.68 -33.64 -3.27
CA GLU A 356 -4.76 -32.85 -4.07
C GLU A 356 -5.49 -32.20 -5.26
N VAL A 357 -5.01 -31.02 -5.66
CA VAL A 357 -5.45 -30.31 -6.87
C VAL A 357 -4.22 -29.92 -7.65
N SER A 358 -4.14 -30.33 -8.91
CA SER A 358 -3.00 -29.99 -9.77
C SER A 358 -3.43 -29.07 -10.92
N GLY A 359 -2.50 -28.25 -11.40
CA GLY A 359 -2.72 -27.36 -12.54
C GLY A 359 -1.43 -26.77 -13.11
N ALA A 360 -1.55 -26.06 -14.21
CA ALA A 360 -0.45 -25.37 -14.92
C ALA A 360 0.23 -24.30 -14.05
N VAL A 361 -0.58 -23.61 -13.24
CA VAL A 361 -0.21 -22.44 -12.43
C VAL A 361 -0.94 -22.48 -11.09
N LEU A 362 -0.25 -22.04 -10.05
CA LEU A 362 -0.83 -21.71 -8.74
C LEU A 362 -0.84 -20.20 -8.51
N ALA A 363 -2.02 -19.64 -8.23
CA ALA A 363 -2.22 -18.25 -7.85
C ALA A 363 -2.68 -18.13 -6.39
N GLY A 364 -1.81 -17.62 -5.52
CA GLY A 364 -2.10 -17.36 -4.11
C GLY A 364 -2.89 -16.07 -3.90
N ALA A 365 -4.16 -16.21 -3.51
CA ALA A 365 -5.10 -15.14 -3.18
C ALA A 365 -5.62 -15.25 -1.72
N ASP A 366 -4.85 -15.90 -0.85
CA ASP A 366 -5.22 -16.32 0.52
C ASP A 366 -4.99 -15.25 1.60
N GLY A 367 -4.88 -13.99 1.16
CA GLY A 367 -4.96 -12.80 2.00
C GLY A 367 -3.67 -12.46 2.76
N VAL A 368 -3.79 -11.51 3.70
CA VAL A 368 -2.65 -10.93 4.44
C VAL A 368 -1.77 -11.97 5.17
N ASN A 369 -2.36 -13.09 5.59
CA ASN A 369 -1.70 -14.20 6.29
C ASN A 369 -1.34 -15.36 5.34
N SER A 370 -1.15 -15.06 4.06
CA SER A 370 -0.93 -16.04 2.99
C SER A 370 0.08 -17.14 3.35
N ARG A 371 -0.37 -18.38 3.22
CA ARG A 371 0.46 -19.59 3.28
C ARG A 371 1.26 -19.75 2.00
N VAL A 372 0.68 -19.42 0.85
CA VAL A 372 1.39 -19.45 -0.44
C VAL A 372 2.58 -18.51 -0.42
N ARG A 373 2.40 -17.26 0.04
CA ARG A 373 3.49 -16.28 0.23
C ARG A 373 4.57 -16.81 1.17
N ARG A 374 4.18 -17.41 2.28
CA ARG A 374 5.13 -17.92 3.28
C ARG A 374 6.03 -18.99 2.67
N ALA A 375 5.47 -19.92 1.90
CA ALA A 375 6.22 -20.94 1.20
C ALA A 375 7.08 -20.36 0.06
N LEU A 376 6.56 -19.38 -0.66
CA LEU A 376 7.22 -18.78 -1.84
C LEU A 376 8.37 -17.83 -1.47
N LEU A 377 8.16 -16.94 -0.51
CA LEU A 377 9.05 -15.82 -0.20
C LEU A 377 9.74 -15.94 1.17
N GLY A 378 9.11 -16.61 2.14
CA GLY A 378 9.64 -16.72 3.50
C GLY A 378 9.89 -15.38 4.20
N ASP A 379 9.21 -14.30 3.79
CA ASP A 379 9.50 -12.93 4.18
C ASP A 379 8.85 -12.50 5.52
N GLY A 380 8.56 -13.47 6.39
CA GLY A 380 8.02 -13.24 7.73
C GLY A 380 6.51 -12.97 7.77
N ALA A 381 6.04 -12.45 8.91
CA ALA A 381 4.64 -12.09 9.14
C ALA A 381 4.36 -10.63 8.73
N PRO A 382 3.08 -10.26 8.46
CA PRO A 382 2.69 -8.87 8.26
C PRO A 382 3.07 -8.02 9.49
N ALA A 383 3.53 -6.79 9.26
CA ALA A 383 3.97 -5.88 10.31
C ALA A 383 2.82 -4.98 10.78
N TYR A 384 2.61 -4.90 12.09
CA TYR A 384 1.65 -3.98 12.70
C TYR A 384 2.04 -2.52 12.45
N ARG A 385 1.06 -1.66 12.18
CA ARG A 385 1.30 -0.25 11.78
C ARG A 385 0.93 0.79 12.83
N GLY A 386 0.74 0.38 14.09
CA GLY A 386 0.56 1.30 15.22
C GLY A 386 -0.87 1.78 15.47
N TYR A 387 -1.86 1.18 14.79
CA TYR A 387 -3.25 1.53 14.97
C TYR A 387 -4.20 0.37 14.67
N THR A 388 -5.38 0.46 15.27
CA THR A 388 -6.52 -0.43 15.05
C THR A 388 -7.59 0.31 14.25
N ALA A 389 -8.26 -0.40 13.35
CA ALA A 389 -9.47 0.09 12.69
C ALA A 389 -10.71 -0.59 13.28
N LEU A 390 -11.65 0.22 13.78
CA LEU A 390 -13.00 -0.19 14.12
C LEU A 390 -13.91 0.17 12.95
N ARG A 391 -14.84 -0.71 12.58
CA ARG A 391 -15.76 -0.51 11.46
C ARG A 391 -17.16 -0.90 11.85
N GLY A 392 -18.12 -0.07 11.49
CA GLY A 392 -19.52 -0.31 11.77
C GLY A 392 -20.43 0.24 10.67
N ARG A 393 -21.73 0.02 10.86
CA ARG A 393 -22.81 0.52 10.02
C ARG A 393 -23.80 1.28 10.90
N SER A 394 -24.34 2.36 10.39
CA SER A 394 -25.41 3.11 11.07
C SER A 394 -26.28 3.82 10.03
N PRO A 395 -27.49 4.28 10.43
CA PRO A 395 -28.26 5.20 9.60
C PRO A 395 -27.44 6.45 9.25
N ALA A 396 -27.61 6.96 8.04
CA ALA A 396 -26.95 8.18 7.62
C ALA A 396 -27.41 9.35 8.51
N PRO A 397 -26.50 10.11 9.15
CA PRO A 397 -26.89 11.27 9.93
C PRO A 397 -27.43 12.36 9.00
N ALA A 398 -28.48 13.06 9.44
CA ALA A 398 -29.13 14.11 8.63
C ALA A 398 -28.16 15.21 8.18
N LEU A 399 -27.13 15.50 8.98
CA LEU A 399 -26.11 16.51 8.66
C LEU A 399 -25.10 16.02 7.62
N PHE A 400 -24.85 14.71 7.52
CA PHE A 400 -23.88 14.12 6.59
C PHE A 400 -24.48 12.94 5.81
N PRO A 401 -25.54 13.18 5.01
CA PRO A 401 -26.26 12.11 4.31
C PRO A 401 -25.39 11.40 3.26
N HIS A 402 -24.33 12.06 2.78
CA HIS A 402 -23.38 11.54 1.78
C HIS A 402 -22.01 11.18 2.39
N GLY A 403 -21.96 11.01 3.71
CA GLY A 403 -20.74 10.71 4.46
C GLY A 403 -19.93 11.95 4.83
N VAL A 404 -18.86 11.70 5.58
CA VAL A 404 -17.99 12.73 6.17
C VAL A 404 -16.63 12.10 6.50
N THR A 405 -15.56 12.88 6.38
CA THR A 405 -14.26 12.53 6.95
C THR A 405 -14.00 13.45 8.15
N VAL A 406 -13.58 12.90 9.27
CA VAL A 406 -13.21 13.67 10.47
C VAL A 406 -11.74 13.42 10.75
N ALA A 407 -11.00 14.51 10.94
CA ALA A 407 -9.61 14.46 11.37
C ALA A 407 -9.52 14.92 12.83
N GLY A 408 -9.49 13.95 13.74
CA GLY A 408 -9.40 14.19 15.18
C GLY A 408 -7.99 14.00 15.72
N ALA A 409 -7.73 14.57 16.90
CA ALA A 409 -6.47 14.38 17.61
C ALA A 409 -6.31 12.92 18.08
N GLY A 410 -5.70 12.07 17.26
CA GLY A 410 -5.44 10.65 17.55
C GLY A 410 -6.55 9.67 17.13
N LEU A 411 -7.66 10.17 16.57
CA LEU A 411 -8.77 9.40 16.01
C LEU A 411 -9.23 10.00 14.69
N ASP A 412 -9.11 9.23 13.61
CA ASP A 412 -9.65 9.61 12.30
C ASP A 412 -10.95 8.82 12.05
N LEU A 413 -12.01 9.49 11.60
CA LEU A 413 -13.28 8.84 11.25
C LEU A 413 -13.55 9.03 9.75
N PHE A 414 -13.74 7.93 9.04
CA PHE A 414 -14.18 7.93 7.65
C PHE A 414 -15.60 7.38 7.57
N VAL A 415 -16.50 8.09 6.91
CA VAL A 415 -17.90 7.70 6.71
C VAL A 415 -18.26 7.79 5.24
N ALA A 416 -18.88 6.75 4.69
CA ALA A 416 -19.40 6.76 3.33
C ALA A 416 -20.77 6.07 3.24
N PRO A 417 -21.68 6.55 2.37
CA PRO A 417 -22.99 5.96 2.15
C PRO A 417 -22.86 4.60 1.48
N VAL A 418 -23.75 3.66 1.81
CA VAL A 418 -23.77 2.31 1.22
C VAL A 418 -25.09 1.96 0.53
N GLY A 419 -25.95 2.96 0.33
CA GLY A 419 -27.31 2.79 -0.18
C GLY A 419 -28.33 2.60 0.95
N GLY A 420 -29.62 2.67 0.60
CA GLY A 420 -30.72 2.39 1.55
C GLY A 420 -30.82 3.34 2.74
N GLY A 421 -30.21 4.53 2.68
CA GLY A 421 -30.17 5.47 3.81
C GLY A 421 -29.17 5.10 4.91
N GLU A 422 -28.29 4.12 4.67
CA GLU A 422 -27.25 3.70 5.61
C GLU A 422 -25.86 4.24 5.20
N VAL A 423 -24.99 4.37 6.20
CA VAL A 423 -23.57 4.61 6.03
C VAL A 423 -22.77 3.47 6.63
N TYR A 424 -21.58 3.23 6.07
CA TYR A 424 -20.53 2.53 6.80
C TYR A 424 -19.52 3.54 7.31
N TRP A 425 -18.94 3.25 8.45
CA TRP A 425 -17.89 4.07 9.03
C TRP A 425 -16.66 3.24 9.41
N THR A 426 -15.51 3.90 9.46
CA THR A 426 -14.24 3.35 9.93
C THR A 426 -13.56 4.36 10.84
N ALA A 427 -13.34 3.99 12.09
CA ALA A 427 -12.55 4.76 13.04
C ALA A 427 -11.14 4.16 13.11
N LYS A 428 -10.12 4.96 12.79
CA LYS A 428 -8.72 4.64 13.05
C LYS A 428 -8.37 5.14 14.44
N VAL A 429 -7.95 4.22 15.30
CA VAL A 429 -7.53 4.51 16.67
C VAL A 429 -6.06 4.13 16.82
N THR A 430 -5.21 5.11 17.12
CA THR A 430 -3.81 4.85 17.45
C THR A 430 -3.74 4.07 18.76
N ALA A 431 -3.15 2.88 18.73
CA ALA A 431 -3.14 1.98 19.88
C ALA A 431 -1.99 0.97 19.79
N PRO A 432 -1.59 0.35 20.91
CA PRO A 432 -0.77 -0.85 20.88
C PRO A 432 -1.51 -2.04 20.25
N ALA A 433 -0.77 -2.93 19.59
CA ALA A 433 -1.31 -4.15 19.00
C ALA A 433 -2.02 -5.02 20.05
N GLY A 434 -3.13 -5.65 19.65
CA GLY A 434 -3.92 -6.59 20.44
C GLY A 434 -4.87 -5.95 21.44
N VAL A 435 -4.74 -4.65 21.76
CA VAL A 435 -5.55 -3.99 22.81
C VAL A 435 -7.01 -3.91 22.42
N TRP A 436 -7.31 -3.35 21.26
CA TRP A 436 -8.69 -3.20 20.79
C TRP A 436 -9.30 -4.51 20.28
N PRO A 437 -8.59 -5.36 19.50
CA PRO A 437 -9.15 -6.65 19.08
C PRO A 437 -9.47 -7.62 20.21
N ALA A 438 -8.89 -7.45 21.41
CA ALA A 438 -9.21 -8.26 22.59
C ALA A 438 -10.55 -7.88 23.25
N LYS A 439 -11.11 -6.71 22.93
CA LYS A 439 -12.40 -6.27 23.47
C LYS A 439 -13.53 -6.96 22.73
N ASP A 440 -14.59 -7.30 23.44
CA ASP A 440 -15.86 -7.59 22.78
C ASP A 440 -16.40 -6.34 22.06
N ARG A 441 -17.39 -6.54 21.19
CA ARG A 441 -17.91 -5.48 20.31
C ARG A 441 -18.57 -4.35 21.08
N GLU A 442 -19.27 -4.67 22.17
CA GLU A 442 -20.01 -3.70 22.98
C GLU A 442 -19.02 -2.80 23.73
N THR A 443 -18.02 -3.40 24.36
CA THR A 443 -16.94 -2.69 25.05
C THR A 443 -16.12 -1.83 24.07
N ALA A 444 -15.77 -2.38 22.89
CA ALA A 444 -15.05 -1.62 21.87
C ALA A 444 -15.85 -0.40 21.38
N LEU A 445 -17.16 -0.52 21.21
CA LEU A 445 -18.02 0.60 20.81
C LEU A 445 -18.18 1.62 21.94
N ALA A 446 -18.39 1.17 23.18
CA ALA A 446 -18.49 2.04 24.35
C ALA A 446 -17.20 2.87 24.56
N ASP A 447 -16.05 2.23 24.46
CA ASP A 447 -14.75 2.92 24.57
C ASP A 447 -14.55 3.90 23.41
N LEU A 448 -14.97 3.54 22.19
CA LEU A 448 -14.94 4.46 21.05
C LEU A 448 -15.83 5.69 21.30
N LEU A 449 -17.02 5.51 21.87
CA LEU A 449 -17.92 6.60 22.24
C LEU A 449 -17.31 7.52 23.30
N GLY A 450 -16.59 6.96 24.28
CA GLY A 450 -15.84 7.74 25.26
C GLY A 450 -14.74 8.61 24.63
N LEU A 451 -14.08 8.13 23.57
CA LEU A 451 -13.08 8.93 22.83
C LEU A 451 -13.68 10.10 22.05
N VAL A 452 -14.99 10.10 21.78
CA VAL A 452 -15.67 11.13 20.98
C VAL A 452 -16.72 11.92 21.76
N GLU A 453 -16.77 11.83 23.09
CA GLU A 453 -17.82 12.45 23.93
C GLU A 453 -18.01 13.96 23.68
N GLY A 454 -16.92 14.68 23.36
CA GLY A 454 -16.94 16.12 23.06
C GLY A 454 -17.08 16.48 21.57
N TRP A 455 -17.26 15.50 20.68
CA TRP A 455 -17.41 15.74 19.25
C TRP A 455 -18.82 16.26 18.92
N HIS A 456 -18.98 16.79 17.71
CA HIS A 456 -20.25 17.25 17.20
C HIS A 456 -21.35 16.19 17.40
N PRO A 457 -22.54 16.54 17.93
CA PRO A 457 -23.58 15.57 18.29
C PRO A 457 -24.01 14.63 17.15
N ALA A 458 -23.97 15.10 15.90
CA ALA A 458 -24.26 14.26 14.73
C ALA A 458 -23.24 13.13 14.52
N LEU A 459 -21.97 13.34 14.86
CA LEU A 459 -20.90 12.33 14.76
C LEU A 459 -21.01 11.31 15.89
N VAL A 460 -21.27 11.79 17.12
CA VAL A 460 -21.52 10.93 18.28
C VAL A 460 -22.77 10.08 18.06
N GLY A 461 -23.86 10.70 17.59
CA GLY A 461 -25.11 10.01 17.25
C GLY A 461 -24.95 8.95 16.16
N LEU A 462 -24.10 9.22 15.15
CA LEU A 462 -23.75 8.24 14.11
C LEU A 462 -23.10 6.99 14.71
N LEU A 463 -22.16 7.16 15.66
CA LEU A 463 -21.46 6.05 16.30
C LEU A 463 -22.36 5.33 17.30
N ALA A 464 -23.19 6.06 18.05
CA ALA A 464 -24.14 5.49 19.00
C ALA A 464 -25.25 4.69 18.30
N GLY A 465 -25.65 5.09 17.09
CA GLY A 465 -26.62 4.39 16.24
C GLY A 465 -26.05 3.19 15.48
N THR A 466 -24.90 2.66 15.90
CA THR A 466 -24.22 1.56 15.20
C THR A 466 -24.94 0.22 15.40
N ALA A 467 -25.12 -0.53 14.31
CA ALA A 467 -25.61 -1.90 14.34
C ALA A 467 -24.63 -2.85 15.06
N ALA A 468 -25.11 -4.00 15.52
CA ALA A 468 -24.34 -4.93 16.37
C ALA A 468 -23.11 -5.60 15.70
N ASP A 469 -22.86 -5.34 14.42
CA ASP A 469 -21.83 -5.98 13.60
C ASP A 469 -20.52 -5.16 13.50
N VAL A 470 -20.06 -4.61 14.63
CA VAL A 470 -18.76 -3.91 14.70
C VAL A 470 -17.60 -4.88 14.47
N VAL A 471 -16.70 -4.52 13.56
CA VAL A 471 -15.47 -5.26 13.25
C VAL A 471 -14.26 -4.48 13.71
N VAL A 472 -13.45 -5.10 14.57
CA VAL A 472 -12.24 -4.51 15.16
C VAL A 472 -11.03 -5.27 14.66
N THR A 473 -10.11 -4.59 13.98
CA THR A 473 -8.91 -5.23 13.41
C THR A 473 -7.68 -4.35 13.55
N ASP A 474 -6.61 -4.93 14.03
CA ASP A 474 -5.29 -4.32 13.95
C ASP A 474 -4.80 -4.24 12.52
N ILE A 475 -4.30 -3.07 12.13
CA ILE A 475 -3.81 -2.86 10.78
C ILE A 475 -2.39 -3.36 10.66
N HIS A 476 -2.23 -4.29 9.73
CA HIS A 476 -0.96 -4.83 9.33
C HIS A 476 -0.76 -4.61 7.83
N ASP A 477 0.47 -4.36 7.42
CA ASP A 477 0.84 -4.37 6.01
C ASP A 477 2.20 -5.10 5.84
N ARG A 478 2.73 -5.16 4.61
CA ARG A 478 4.09 -5.64 4.36
C ARG A 478 4.90 -4.62 3.58
N ASP A 479 6.22 -4.69 3.73
CA ASP A 479 7.10 -3.99 2.80
C ASP A 479 6.98 -4.59 1.39
N PRO A 480 6.92 -3.75 0.35
CA PRO A 480 6.88 -4.25 -1.02
C PRO A 480 8.13 -5.07 -1.33
N VAL A 481 7.94 -6.15 -2.08
CA VAL A 481 9.02 -7.00 -2.60
C VAL A 481 9.15 -6.78 -4.10
N PRO A 482 10.35 -6.92 -4.70
CA PRO A 482 10.55 -6.75 -6.14
C PRO A 482 9.74 -7.73 -7.00
N GLY A 483 9.41 -8.90 -6.45
CA GLY A 483 8.51 -9.84 -7.09
C GLY A 483 7.93 -10.89 -6.16
N TRP A 484 6.82 -11.46 -6.61
CA TRP A 484 6.06 -12.51 -5.92
C TRP A 484 5.59 -13.61 -6.89
N SER A 485 6.38 -13.84 -7.93
CA SER A 485 6.20 -14.95 -8.87
C SER A 485 7.51 -15.74 -8.95
N VAL A 486 7.43 -17.05 -8.73
CA VAL A 486 8.56 -17.97 -8.90
C VAL A 486 8.04 -19.17 -9.66
N ASN A 487 8.67 -19.46 -10.81
CA ASN A 487 8.26 -20.54 -11.71
C ASN A 487 6.75 -20.47 -12.02
N ARG A 488 5.99 -21.49 -11.63
CA ARG A 488 4.54 -21.61 -11.89
C ARG A 488 3.66 -21.09 -10.75
N VAL A 489 4.24 -20.43 -9.75
CA VAL A 489 3.54 -19.94 -8.56
C VAL A 489 3.59 -18.42 -8.50
N THR A 490 2.44 -17.77 -8.29
CA THR A 490 2.33 -16.31 -8.15
C THR A 490 1.41 -15.90 -7.01
N LEU A 491 1.42 -14.62 -6.64
CA LEU A 491 0.53 -14.02 -5.65
C LEU A 491 -0.31 -12.87 -6.25
N LEU A 492 -1.50 -12.65 -5.69
CA LEU A 492 -2.34 -11.48 -5.99
C LEU A 492 -3.10 -10.97 -4.75
N GLY A 493 -3.60 -9.73 -4.82
CA GLY A 493 -4.31 -9.09 -3.72
C GLY A 493 -3.48 -9.00 -2.44
N ASP A 494 -4.11 -9.14 -1.28
CA ASP A 494 -3.44 -9.03 0.03
C ASP A 494 -2.37 -10.13 0.27
N ALA A 495 -2.34 -11.21 -0.51
CA ALA A 495 -1.25 -12.18 -0.46
C ALA A 495 0.05 -11.58 -1.06
N ALA A 496 -0.08 -10.73 -2.08
CA ALA A 496 1.01 -10.07 -2.78
C ALA A 496 1.40 -8.72 -2.15
N HIS A 497 0.42 -7.86 -1.88
CA HIS A 497 0.65 -6.47 -1.46
C HIS A 497 -0.35 -6.03 -0.39
N PRO A 498 -0.36 -6.68 0.79
CA PRO A 498 -1.22 -6.22 1.87
C PRO A 498 -0.82 -4.80 2.27
N MET A 499 -1.81 -3.92 2.40
CA MET A 499 -1.61 -2.49 2.61
C MET A 499 -2.47 -1.94 3.75
N SER A 500 -2.02 -0.85 4.34
CA SER A 500 -2.86 0.00 5.19
C SER A 500 -4.15 0.40 4.43
N PRO A 501 -5.32 0.40 5.09
CA PRO A 501 -6.57 0.81 4.45
C PRO A 501 -6.69 2.33 4.27
N ALA A 502 -5.70 3.13 4.65
CA ALA A 502 -5.81 4.60 4.70
C ALA A 502 -6.12 5.26 3.34
N MET A 503 -5.78 4.61 2.22
CA MET A 503 -6.18 5.04 0.87
C MET A 503 -7.40 4.30 0.31
N GLY A 504 -7.90 3.26 0.98
CA GLY A 504 -9.04 2.47 0.51
C GLY A 504 -8.78 1.69 -0.78
N GLN A 505 -7.53 1.31 -1.08
CA GLN A 505 -7.15 0.77 -2.40
C GLN A 505 -6.98 -0.76 -2.47
N GLY A 506 -6.96 -1.48 -1.35
CA GLY A 506 -6.68 -2.93 -1.36
C GLY A 506 -7.58 -3.73 -2.30
N ALA A 507 -8.90 -3.53 -2.22
CA ALA A 507 -9.85 -4.20 -3.11
C ALA A 507 -9.70 -3.77 -4.58
N SER A 508 -9.42 -2.49 -4.83
CA SER A 508 -9.19 -1.99 -6.20
C SER A 508 -7.93 -2.60 -6.82
N MET A 509 -6.84 -2.69 -6.06
CA MET A 509 -5.59 -3.33 -6.51
C MET A 509 -5.77 -4.83 -6.77
N ALA A 510 -6.52 -5.53 -5.92
CA ALA A 510 -6.84 -6.94 -6.12
C ALA A 510 -7.65 -7.20 -7.41
N LEU A 511 -8.59 -6.32 -7.76
CA LEU A 511 -9.34 -6.40 -9.01
C LEU A 511 -8.45 -6.11 -10.21
N GLU A 512 -7.58 -5.10 -10.13
CA GLU A 512 -6.59 -4.83 -11.17
C GLU A 512 -5.66 -6.03 -11.41
N ASP A 513 -5.20 -6.70 -10.33
CA ASP A 513 -4.37 -7.90 -10.46
C ASP A 513 -5.09 -9.02 -11.20
N ALA A 514 -6.35 -9.29 -10.85
CA ALA A 514 -7.15 -10.33 -11.49
C ALA A 514 -7.24 -10.12 -13.01
N VAL A 515 -7.50 -8.89 -13.45
CA VAL A 515 -7.57 -8.52 -14.86
C VAL A 515 -6.22 -8.71 -15.55
N VAL A 516 -5.13 -8.21 -14.96
CA VAL A 516 -3.80 -8.26 -15.58
C VAL A 516 -3.26 -9.69 -15.62
N LEU A 517 -3.45 -10.47 -14.55
CA LEU A 517 -3.02 -11.87 -14.49
C LEU A 517 -3.79 -12.73 -15.50
N ALA A 518 -5.12 -12.59 -15.56
CA ALA A 518 -5.92 -13.32 -16.53
C ALA A 518 -5.51 -12.98 -17.98
N ALA A 519 -5.25 -11.71 -18.29
CA ALA A 519 -4.78 -11.30 -19.61
C ALA A 519 -3.43 -11.94 -19.99
N HIS A 520 -2.47 -11.97 -19.08
CA HIS A 520 -1.17 -12.62 -19.34
C HIS A 520 -1.29 -14.14 -19.53
N LEU A 521 -2.15 -14.81 -18.76
CA LEU A 521 -2.38 -16.25 -18.90
C LEU A 521 -3.18 -16.61 -20.16
N ALA A 522 -4.05 -15.72 -20.62
CA ALA A 522 -4.87 -15.93 -21.82
C ALA A 522 -4.14 -15.68 -23.14
N ASP A 523 -2.99 -14.99 -23.13
CA ASP A 523 -2.20 -14.67 -24.32
C ASP A 523 -1.48 -15.89 -24.95
N GLY A 524 -1.64 -17.09 -24.36
CA GLY A 524 -1.04 -18.33 -24.87
C GLY A 524 0.49 -18.42 -24.71
N SER A 525 1.08 -17.46 -23.99
CA SER A 525 2.49 -17.49 -23.58
C SER A 525 2.75 -18.64 -22.62
N ASP A 526 4.02 -19.09 -22.55
CA ASP A 526 4.47 -20.02 -21.51
C ASP A 526 4.05 -19.49 -20.11
N PRO A 527 3.50 -20.33 -19.22
CA PRO A 527 2.98 -19.86 -17.94
C PRO A 527 4.01 -19.12 -17.09
N VAL A 528 5.29 -19.51 -17.10
CA VAL A 528 6.33 -18.82 -16.32
C VAL A 528 6.59 -17.42 -16.89
N ALA A 529 6.64 -17.30 -18.22
CA ALA A 529 6.77 -16.01 -18.89
C ALA A 529 5.55 -15.10 -18.64
N ALA A 530 4.34 -15.65 -18.67
CA ALA A 530 3.11 -14.94 -18.35
C ALA A 530 3.13 -14.37 -16.91
N LEU A 531 3.54 -15.19 -15.95
CA LEU A 531 3.67 -14.77 -14.55
C LEU A 531 4.75 -13.69 -14.35
N ALA A 532 5.87 -13.79 -15.08
CA ALA A 532 6.91 -12.76 -15.06
C ALA A 532 6.40 -11.42 -15.61
N GLY A 533 5.64 -11.43 -16.71
CA GLY A 533 4.99 -10.24 -17.28
C GLY A 533 4.00 -9.59 -16.31
N TYR A 534 3.14 -10.41 -15.68
CA TYR A 534 2.23 -9.96 -14.63
C TYR A 534 2.99 -9.29 -13.47
N ASN A 535 4.05 -9.92 -12.96
CA ASN A 535 4.85 -9.38 -11.86
C ASN A 535 5.49 -8.04 -12.24
N ALA A 536 6.13 -7.97 -13.41
CA ALA A 536 6.79 -6.75 -13.90
C ALA A 536 5.82 -5.57 -14.01
N ARG A 537 4.56 -5.84 -14.39
CA ARG A 537 3.53 -4.82 -14.52
C ARG A 537 2.92 -4.40 -13.18
N ARG A 538 2.69 -5.36 -12.28
CA ARG A 538 1.92 -5.11 -11.03
C ARG A 538 2.79 -4.70 -9.86
N ALA A 539 3.94 -5.33 -9.64
CA ALA A 539 4.75 -5.10 -8.44
C ALA A 539 5.15 -3.62 -8.23
N PRO A 540 5.63 -2.86 -9.24
CA PRO A 540 5.97 -1.44 -9.07
C PRO A 540 4.74 -0.55 -8.78
N ARG A 541 3.57 -0.91 -9.32
CA ARG A 541 2.33 -0.13 -9.12
C ARG A 541 1.81 -0.32 -7.70
N THR A 542 1.65 -1.56 -7.26
CA THR A 542 1.11 -1.85 -5.94
C THR A 542 2.11 -1.49 -4.83
N ALA A 543 3.42 -1.58 -5.07
CA ALA A 543 4.44 -1.06 -4.16
C ALA A 543 4.25 0.44 -3.86
N ARG A 544 3.99 1.26 -4.90
CA ARG A 544 3.70 2.70 -4.71
C ARG A 544 2.46 2.91 -3.84
N VAL A 545 1.39 2.17 -4.10
CA VAL A 545 0.13 2.29 -3.36
C VAL A 545 0.28 1.83 -1.91
N VAL A 546 1.03 0.76 -1.64
CA VAL A 546 1.37 0.31 -0.27
C VAL A 546 2.08 1.42 0.50
N LEU A 547 3.15 1.99 -0.10
CA LEU A 547 3.95 3.04 0.55
C LEU A 547 3.19 4.36 0.72
N GLN A 548 2.34 4.73 -0.22
CA GLN A 548 1.46 5.90 -0.10
C GLN A 548 0.40 5.67 1.00
N SER A 549 -0.20 4.47 1.06
CA SER A 549 -1.18 4.12 2.08
C SER A 549 -0.57 4.15 3.46
N ARG A 550 0.67 3.66 3.60
CA ARG A 550 1.42 3.70 4.86
C ARG A 550 1.71 5.13 5.31
N ARG A 551 2.12 6.01 4.38
CA ARG A 551 2.35 7.43 4.67
C ARG A 551 1.07 8.13 5.17
N LYS A 552 -0.06 7.90 4.50
CA LYS A 552 -1.36 8.44 4.92
C LYS A 552 -1.86 7.84 6.24
N GLY A 553 -1.56 6.57 6.48
CA GLY A 553 -1.97 5.85 7.70
C GLY A 553 -1.09 6.09 8.93
N GLY A 554 0.06 6.75 8.77
CA GLY A 554 1.04 6.97 9.82
C GLY A 554 0.49 7.71 11.05
N VAL A 555 1.18 7.50 12.17
CA VAL A 555 0.92 8.18 13.45
C VAL A 555 1.69 9.50 13.43
N ASP A 556 0.99 10.62 13.24
CA ASP A 556 1.55 11.94 13.55
C ASP A 556 1.63 12.08 15.08
N GLU A 557 2.73 11.62 15.67
CA GLU A 557 3.05 11.82 17.10
C GLU A 557 3.30 13.30 17.46
N GLN A 558 3.13 14.25 16.53
CA GLN A 558 3.46 15.68 16.72
C GLN A 558 2.29 16.66 16.56
N ALA A 559 1.06 16.23 16.32
CA ALA A 559 -0.07 17.13 16.10
C ALA A 559 -0.91 17.35 17.38
N ALA A 560 -0.29 17.77 18.49
CA ALA A 560 -0.97 18.30 19.66
C ALA A 560 -0.70 19.80 19.78
N GLY A 561 -1.41 20.61 19.00
CA GLY A 561 -1.33 22.08 19.00
C GLY A 561 -1.92 22.68 17.72
N ALA A 562 -2.05 24.02 17.68
CA ALA A 562 -2.66 24.79 16.57
C ALA A 562 -2.05 24.57 15.16
N GLY A 563 -0.99 23.76 15.02
CA GLY A 563 -0.46 23.28 13.74
C GLY A 563 -1.08 21.97 13.23
N ALA A 564 -1.89 21.28 14.05
CA ALA A 564 -2.59 20.05 13.70
C ALA A 564 -3.60 20.27 12.56
N GLU A 565 -4.32 21.39 12.55
CA GLU A 565 -5.25 21.75 11.47
C GLU A 565 -4.55 21.96 10.12
N LEU A 566 -3.34 22.54 10.13
CA LEU A 566 -2.54 22.74 8.91
C LEU A 566 -1.90 21.43 8.41
N ALA A 567 -1.45 20.55 9.32
CA ALA A 567 -0.94 19.23 8.98
C ALA A 567 -2.04 18.29 8.48
N VAL A 568 -3.23 18.33 9.09
CA VAL A 568 -4.44 17.64 8.63
C VAL A 568 -4.87 18.17 7.27
N ARG A 569 -4.88 19.49 7.05
CA ARG A 569 -5.15 20.08 5.73
C ARG A 569 -4.13 19.61 4.69
N ALA A 570 -2.84 19.55 5.01
CA ALA A 570 -1.81 19.10 4.07
C ALA A 570 -1.80 17.57 3.82
N ALA A 571 -2.20 16.75 4.81
CA ALA A 571 -2.24 15.29 4.71
C ALA A 571 -3.56 14.74 4.12
N ASN A 572 -4.66 15.49 4.27
CA ASN A 572 -5.98 15.17 3.71
C ASN A 572 -6.37 16.01 2.50
N GLU A 573 -5.59 17.03 2.12
CA GLU A 573 -5.62 17.50 0.74
C GLU A 573 -5.27 16.30 -0.14
N PHE A 574 -6.27 15.78 -0.84
CA PHE A 574 -6.03 15.24 -2.17
C PHE A 574 -5.25 16.32 -2.90
N THR A 575 -3.92 16.22 -2.91
CA THR A 575 -3.04 17.19 -3.56
C THR A 575 -3.65 17.47 -4.91
N THR A 576 -4.00 18.72 -5.14
CA THR A 576 -4.63 19.24 -6.36
C THR A 576 -3.75 19.06 -7.59
N GLU A 577 -2.58 18.44 -7.44
CA GLU A 577 -1.79 17.88 -8.52
C GLU A 577 -2.53 16.69 -9.16
N ASP A 578 -3.25 16.99 -10.23
CA ASP A 578 -3.98 16.05 -11.09
C ASP A 578 -3.18 14.77 -11.44
N GLN A 579 -1.84 14.86 -11.43
CA GLN A 579 -0.92 13.75 -11.69
C GLN A 579 -0.90 12.67 -10.59
N SER A 580 -1.00 13.03 -9.30
CA SER A 580 -0.96 12.03 -8.21
C SER A 580 -2.25 11.21 -8.15
N LEU A 581 -3.38 11.86 -8.40
CA LEU A 581 -4.69 11.23 -8.54
C LEU A 581 -4.79 10.40 -9.82
N ALA A 582 -4.28 10.88 -10.95
CA ALA A 582 -4.22 10.11 -12.19
C ALA A 582 -3.37 8.85 -12.04
N GLY A 583 -2.23 8.93 -11.34
CA GLY A 583 -1.39 7.77 -11.03
C GLY A 583 -2.12 6.70 -10.20
N LEU A 584 -3.10 7.08 -9.40
CA LEU A 584 -3.88 6.18 -8.55
C LEU A 584 -5.15 5.68 -9.25
N PHE A 585 -6.07 6.59 -9.59
CA PHE A 585 -7.41 6.31 -10.10
C PHE A 585 -7.49 6.17 -11.62
N GLY A 586 -6.48 6.66 -12.34
CA GLY A 586 -6.46 6.69 -13.80
C GLY A 586 -6.12 5.36 -14.47
N TRP A 587 -5.90 4.28 -13.71
CA TRP A 587 -5.64 2.97 -14.31
C TRP A 587 -6.81 2.48 -15.16
N ARG A 588 -6.46 1.84 -16.28
CA ARG A 588 -7.39 1.20 -17.20
C ARG A 588 -6.90 -0.19 -17.58
N PRO A 589 -7.84 -1.10 -17.87
CA PRO A 589 -7.50 -2.39 -18.43
C PRO A 589 -6.93 -2.18 -19.85
N ASP A 590 -5.83 -2.86 -20.17
CA ASP A 590 -5.31 -2.91 -21.54
C ASP A 590 -6.11 -3.98 -22.29
N VAL A 591 -7.37 -3.67 -22.64
CA VAL A 591 -8.21 -4.58 -23.42
C VAL A 591 -8.44 -3.92 -24.77
N PRO A 592 -8.10 -4.57 -25.90
CA PRO A 592 -8.53 -4.10 -27.21
C PRO A 592 -10.04 -3.95 -27.17
N ALA A 593 -10.58 -2.78 -27.51
CA ALA A 593 -12.02 -2.58 -27.59
C ALA A 593 -12.61 -3.72 -28.42
N HIS A 594 -13.39 -4.61 -27.79
CA HIS A 594 -14.16 -5.61 -28.51
C HIS A 594 -14.98 -4.83 -29.53
N GLN A 595 -14.68 -5.01 -30.82
CA GLN A 595 -15.45 -4.41 -31.89
C GLN A 595 -16.90 -4.83 -31.68
N GLY A 596 -17.74 -3.84 -31.40
CA GLY A 596 -19.12 -4.05 -31.06
C GLY A 596 -19.84 -4.79 -32.17
N GLY A 597 -20.45 -5.93 -31.81
CA GLY A 597 -21.68 -6.35 -32.46
C GLY A 597 -22.68 -5.22 -32.30
N LYS A 598 -23.06 -4.60 -33.43
CA LYS A 598 -24.07 -3.54 -33.55
C LYS A 598 -25.45 -4.05 -33.08
N PRO A 599 -26.35 -3.11 -32.72
CA PRO A 599 -27.36 -3.24 -31.66
C PRO A 599 -28.41 -4.32 -31.84
#